data_AF-A0A850SD41-F1
#
_entry.id   AF-A0A850SD41-F1
#
_cell.length_a   1.000
_cell.length_b   1.000
_cell.length_c   1.000
_cell.angle_alpha   90.00
_cell.angle_beta   90.00
_cell.angle_gamma   90.00
#
_symmetry.space_group_name_H-M   'P 1'
#
loop_
_entity.id
_entity.type
_entity.pdbx_description
1 polymer ?
#
loop_
_entity_poly.entity_id
_entity_poly.type
_entity_poly.pdbx_seq_one_letter_code
_entity_poly.pdbx_strand_id
1 'polypeptide(L)'
;MTELSEAQAWEILKPVCRELFELVNEKMLTFVSASESSGAFSIHLKSSRLHFASRGFKDSIGDVEYGDGRLRIGLRAGGRPGNVFVDLAGQP
;
A
#
# COMPACT_ATOMS: atom_id res chain seq x y z
N MET A 1 7.31 -10.63 14.65
CA MET A 1 7.34 -9.69 13.51
C MET A 1 8.24 -10.29 12.47
N THR A 2 7.73 -10.52 11.27
CA THR A 2 8.45 -11.15 10.16
C THR A 2 8.63 -10.11 9.08
N GLU A 3 9.86 -9.84 8.67
CA GLU A 3 10.14 -8.94 7.55
C GLU A 3 9.69 -9.60 6.24
N LEU A 4 9.06 -8.81 5.38
CA LEU A 4 8.63 -9.23 4.05
C LEU A 4 9.54 -8.58 3.00
N SER A 5 9.97 -9.37 2.03
CA SER A 5 10.60 -8.83 0.83
C SER A 5 9.63 -7.96 0.03
N GLU A 6 10.19 -7.07 -0.79
CA GLU A 6 9.41 -6.27 -1.74
C GLU A 6 8.53 -7.15 -2.64
N ALA A 7 9.07 -8.27 -3.16
CA ALA A 7 8.31 -9.21 -3.98
C ALA A 7 7.08 -9.76 -3.24
N GLN A 8 7.23 -10.15 -1.98
CA GLN A 8 6.11 -10.63 -1.15
C GLN A 8 5.08 -9.52 -0.89
N ALA A 9 5.53 -8.28 -0.66
CA ALA A 9 4.62 -7.15 -0.48
C ALA A 9 3.79 -6.90 -1.75
N TRP A 10 4.38 -7.01 -2.93
CA TRP A 10 3.66 -6.84 -4.19
C TRP A 10 2.70 -7.99 -4.49
N GLU A 11 3.04 -9.23 -4.14
CA GLU A 11 2.10 -10.36 -4.25
C GLU A 11 0.85 -10.17 -3.35
N ILE A 12 1.00 -9.50 -2.21
CA ILE A 12 -0.13 -9.14 -1.33
C ILE A 12 -0.97 -8.02 -1.94
N LEU A 13 -0.34 -6.97 -2.50
CA LEU A 13 -1.06 -5.78 -2.96
C LEU A 13 -1.69 -5.90 -4.34
N LYS A 14 -1.04 -6.61 -5.27
CA LYS A 14 -1.48 -6.70 -6.68
C LYS A 14 -2.92 -7.23 -6.84
N PRO A 15 -3.40 -8.20 -6.05
CA PRO A 15 -4.80 -8.63 -6.09
C PRO A 15 -5.77 -7.56 -5.61
N VAL A 16 -5.36 -6.70 -4.67
CA VAL A 16 -6.25 -5.73 -4.01
C VAL A 16 -6.28 -4.39 -4.72
N CYS A 17 -5.12 -3.86 -5.11
CA CYS A 17 -5.01 -2.55 -5.72
C CYS A 17 -4.06 -2.62 -6.91
N ARG A 18 -4.63 -2.96 -8.07
CA ARG A 18 -3.86 -3.06 -9.32
C ARG A 18 -3.19 -1.74 -9.69
N GLU A 19 -3.85 -0.62 -9.38
CA GLU A 19 -3.34 0.72 -9.70
C GLU A 19 -2.09 1.08 -8.90
N LEU A 20 -1.97 0.66 -7.63
CA LEU A 20 -0.71 0.82 -6.88
C LEU A 20 0.44 0.08 -7.57
N PHE A 21 0.18 -1.09 -8.16
CA PHE A 21 1.18 -1.82 -8.92
C PHE A 21 1.52 -1.14 -10.26
N GLU A 22 0.55 -0.53 -10.93
CA GLU A 22 0.79 0.25 -12.16
C GLU A 22 1.66 1.49 -11.88
N LEU A 23 1.43 2.18 -10.76
CA LEU A 23 2.24 3.32 -10.31
C LEU A 23 3.70 2.92 -9.98
N VAL A 24 3.96 1.67 -9.56
CA VAL A 24 5.34 1.15 -9.42
C VAL A 24 6.03 1.05 -10.78
N ASN A 25 5.32 0.54 -11.79
CA ASN A 25 5.87 0.46 -13.15
C ASN A 25 6.15 1.85 -13.75
N GLU A 26 5.35 2.85 -13.38
CA GLU A 26 5.57 4.25 -13.74
C GLU A 26 6.65 4.96 -12.89
N LYS A 27 7.28 4.25 -11.94
CA LYS A 27 8.28 4.77 -10.98
C LYS A 27 7.76 5.89 -10.08
N MET A 28 6.45 5.93 -9.87
CA MET A 28 5.76 6.90 -9.01
C MET A 28 5.62 6.39 -7.56
N LEU A 29 5.87 5.11 -7.32
CA LEU A 29 5.91 4.46 -6.02
C LEU A 29 7.24 3.78 -5.80
N THR A 30 7.77 3.94 -4.59
CA THR A 30 8.99 3.28 -4.12
C THR A 30 8.66 2.44 -2.90
N PHE A 31 9.04 1.18 -2.92
CA PHE A 31 8.99 0.33 -1.74
C PHE A 31 10.01 0.79 -0.70
N VAL A 32 9.61 0.84 0.58
CA VAL A 32 10.50 1.19 1.69
C VAL A 32 10.72 -0.01 2.59
N SER A 33 9.64 -0.59 3.11
CA SER A 33 9.68 -1.78 3.97
C SER A 33 8.34 -2.47 4.01
N ALA A 34 8.34 -3.74 4.43
CA ALA A 34 7.11 -4.44 4.74
C ALA A 34 7.34 -5.45 5.86
N SER A 35 6.35 -5.60 6.73
CA SER A 35 6.40 -6.56 7.82
C SER A 35 5.04 -7.21 8.04
N GLU A 36 5.08 -8.37 8.68
CA GLU A 36 3.90 -9.09 9.13
C GLU A 36 3.99 -9.38 10.63
N SER A 37 2.89 -9.14 11.34
CA SER A 37 2.75 -9.46 12.75
C SER A 37 1.34 -9.97 13.02
N SER A 38 1.24 -11.12 13.68
CA SER A 38 -0.04 -11.73 14.08
C SER A 38 -1.06 -11.85 12.94
N GLY A 39 -0.59 -12.18 11.73
CA GLY A 39 -1.43 -12.35 10.54
C GLY A 39 -1.86 -11.05 9.85
N ALA A 40 -1.44 -9.88 10.37
CA ALA A 40 -1.66 -8.58 9.75
C ALA A 40 -0.37 -8.05 9.10
N PHE A 41 -0.49 -7.49 7.89
CA PHE A 41 0.65 -6.91 7.16
C PHE A 41 0.70 -5.39 7.32
N SER A 42 1.91 -4.83 7.24
CA SER A 42 2.15 -3.39 7.10
C SER A 42 3.15 -3.19 5.97
N ILE A 43 2.78 -2.36 4.99
CA ILE A 43 3.62 -2.05 3.83
C ILE A 43 3.85 -0.55 3.80
N HIS A 44 5.10 -0.14 3.75
CA HIS A 44 5.51 1.26 3.71
C HIS A 44 6.05 1.60 2.33
N LEU A 45 5.47 2.63 1.74
CA LEU A 45 5.76 3.13 0.41
C LEU A 45 6.10 4.60 0.49
N LYS A 46 6.83 5.09 -0.52
CA LYS A 46 7.05 6.51 -0.75
C LYS A 46 6.54 6.88 -2.13
N SER A 47 5.88 8.02 -2.25
CA SER A 47 5.35 8.49 -3.53
C SER A 47 5.40 10.02 -3.60
N SER A 48 5.60 10.57 -4.80
CA SER A 48 5.39 12.00 -5.08
C SER A 48 3.96 12.30 -5.52
N ARG A 49 3.19 11.27 -5.90
CA ARG A 49 1.81 11.39 -6.38
C ARG A 49 1.09 10.06 -6.25
N LEU A 50 -0.05 10.08 -5.58
CA LEU A 50 -0.99 8.96 -5.56
C LEU A 50 -2.23 9.30 -6.39
N HIS A 51 -2.71 8.30 -7.11
CA HIS A 51 -4.01 8.34 -7.74
C HIS A 51 -4.71 7.01 -7.50
N PHE A 52 -5.91 7.09 -6.96
CA PHE A 52 -6.77 5.95 -6.67
C PHE A 52 -8.06 6.12 -7.44
N ALA A 53 -8.28 5.29 -8.44
CA ALA A 53 -9.54 5.15 -9.12
C ALA A 53 -10.34 4.00 -8.50
N SER A 54 -11.65 4.20 -8.36
CA SER A 54 -12.57 3.22 -7.77
C SER A 54 -12.56 1.86 -8.47
N ARG A 55 -12.12 1.81 -9.74
CA ARG A 55 -12.01 0.58 -10.54
C ARG A 55 -10.75 -0.24 -10.23
N GLY A 56 -9.78 0.35 -9.52
CA GLY A 56 -8.50 -0.28 -9.18
C GLY A 56 -8.53 -1.21 -7.98
N PHE A 57 -9.60 -1.15 -7.17
CA PHE A 57 -9.72 -1.92 -5.93
C PHE A 57 -10.65 -3.12 -6.06
N LYS A 58 -10.13 -4.32 -5.81
CA LYS A 58 -10.88 -5.58 -5.95
C LYS A 58 -11.28 -6.22 -4.62
N ASP A 59 -10.68 -5.80 -3.52
CA ASP A 59 -11.01 -6.26 -2.16
C ASP A 59 -11.41 -5.05 -1.31
N SER A 60 -11.75 -5.31 -0.06
CA SER A 60 -12.29 -4.31 0.85
C SER A 60 -11.21 -3.33 1.29
N ILE A 61 -11.32 -2.07 0.84
CA ILE A 61 -10.77 -0.94 1.59
C ILE A 61 -11.66 -0.77 2.81
N GLY A 62 -11.08 -0.86 4.00
CA GLY A 62 -11.76 -0.53 5.25
C GLY A 62 -11.91 0.97 5.38
N ASP A 63 -10.78 1.67 5.39
CA ASP A 63 -10.71 3.10 5.62
C ASP A 63 -9.44 3.70 5.01
N VAL A 64 -9.48 5.01 4.77
CA VAL A 64 -8.34 5.80 4.30
C VAL A 64 -8.19 6.99 5.24
N GLU A 65 -6.99 7.16 5.78
CA GLU A 65 -6.64 8.23 6.70
C GLU A 65 -5.47 9.03 6.11
N TYR A 66 -5.56 10.36 6.18
CA TYR A 66 -4.52 11.26 5.71
C TYR A 66 -4.16 12.27 6.80
N GLY A 67 -2.87 12.40 7.11
CA GLY A 67 -2.36 13.33 8.11
C GLY A 67 -0.84 13.41 8.05
N ASP A 68 -0.27 14.58 8.37
CA ASP A 68 1.18 14.81 8.45
C ASP A 68 1.98 14.39 7.20
N GLY A 69 1.39 14.56 6.01
CA GLY A 69 2.02 14.15 4.75
C GLY A 69 2.05 12.63 4.52
N ARG A 70 1.33 11.86 5.34
CA ARG A 70 1.21 10.41 5.25
C ARG A 70 -0.21 10.00 4.92
N LEU A 71 -0.33 9.04 4.01
CA LEU A 71 -1.57 8.33 3.76
C LEU A 71 -1.49 6.95 4.39
N ARG A 72 -2.54 6.55 5.10
CA ARG A 72 -2.77 5.16 5.51
C ARG A 72 -4.01 4.64 4.80
N ILE A 73 -3.90 3.45 4.24
CA ILE A 73 -5.01 2.70 3.66
C ILE A 73 -5.14 1.43 4.48
N GLY A 74 -6.25 1.29 5.20
CA GLY A 74 -6.64 0.03 5.83
C GLY A 74 -7.35 -0.84 4.80
N LEU A 75 -6.88 -2.08 4.61
CA LEU A 75 -7.47 -3.00 3.63
C LEU A 75 -7.43 -4.45 4.10
N ARG A 76 -8.14 -5.31 3.38
CA ARG A 76 -7.96 -6.76 3.42
C ARG A 76 -7.42 -7.24 2.08
N ALA A 77 -6.51 -8.21 2.13
CA ALA A 77 -5.95 -8.89 0.97
C ALA A 77 -6.14 -10.39 1.14
N GLY A 78 -7.10 -10.97 0.42
CA GLY A 78 -7.37 -12.41 0.52
C GLY A 78 -7.77 -12.84 1.94
N GLY A 79 -8.56 -12.00 2.61
CA GLY A 79 -9.02 -12.21 3.99
C GLY A 79 -8.01 -11.82 5.08
N ARG A 80 -6.76 -11.47 4.73
CA ARG A 80 -5.75 -10.99 5.68
C ARG A 80 -5.86 -9.48 5.86
N PRO A 81 -6.01 -8.95 7.08
CA PRO A 81 -6.03 -7.51 7.31
C PRO A 81 -4.63 -6.89 7.17
N GLY A 82 -4.56 -5.61 6.81
CA GLY A 82 -3.30 -4.90 6.82
C GLY A 82 -3.43 -3.43 6.47
N ASN A 83 -2.29 -2.76 6.51
CA ASN A 83 -2.18 -1.34 6.19
C ASN A 83 -1.13 -1.10 5.11
N VAL A 84 -1.44 -0.19 4.20
CA VAL A 84 -0.45 0.46 3.33
C VAL A 84 -0.25 1.87 3.83
N PHE A 85 0.97 2.20 4.19
CA PHE A 85 1.40 3.54 4.53
C PHE A 85 2.14 4.12 3.34
N VAL A 86 1.80 5.35 2.95
CA VAL A 86 2.48 6.07 1.89
C VAL A 86 2.95 7.41 2.43
N ASP A 87 4.27 7.59 2.47
CA ASP A 87 4.88 8.89 2.68
C ASP A 87 4.78 9.69 1.37
N LEU A 88 4.02 10.78 1.38
CA LEU A 88 3.93 11.70 0.25
C LEU A 88 5.13 12.66 0.30
N ALA A 89 6.12 12.38 -0.53
CA ALA A 89 7.30 13.22 -0.68
C ALA A 89 6.94 14.46 -1.50
N GLY A 90 6.50 15.50 -0.80
CA GLY A 90 6.28 16.85 -1.34
C GLY A 90 4.87 17.06 -1.87
N GLN A 91 3.98 17.56 -1.03
CA GLN A 91 3.23 18.75 -1.43
C GLN A 91 4.07 19.97 -1.01
N PRO A 92 4.16 21.02 -1.85
CA PRO A 92 4.79 22.28 -1.46
C PRO A 92 4.16 22.89 -0.20
#